data_AF-F9Q4L2-F1
#
_entry.id   AF-F9Q4L2-F1
#
_cell.length_a   1.000
_cell.length_b   1.000
_cell.length_c   1.000
_cell.angle_alpha   90.00
_cell.angle_beta   90.00
_cell.angle_gamma   90.00
#
_symmetry.space_group_name_H-M   'P 1'
#
loop_
_entity.id
_entity.type
_entity.pdbx_description
1 polymer ?
#
loop_
_entity_poly.entity_id
_entity_poly.type
_entity_poly.pdbx_seq_one_letter_code
_entity_poly.pdbx_strand_id
1 'polypeptide(L)'
;MKIAYLGPKGSFSHHVVQTAFPKEELQAFANITDVIKAYEQGLVDYSVVPVENSIEGSVHESLDYLFHQARIQAVAEIVQPIHQQLMAVPGQSKIEKIFSHPQALAQGKNSSMNTIQRLKSR
;
A
#
# COMPACT_ATOMS: atom_id res chain seq x y z
N MET A 1 12.31 12.50 -12.12
CA MET A 1 11.21 11.60 -12.53
C MET A 1 10.06 11.73 -11.56
N LYS A 2 8.85 11.47 -12.01
CA LYS A 2 7.62 11.41 -11.22
C LYS A 2 7.19 9.96 -11.10
N ILE A 3 6.92 9.51 -9.87
CA ILE A 3 6.58 8.13 -9.56
C ILE A 3 5.20 8.10 -8.91
N ALA A 4 4.22 7.48 -9.58
CA ALA A 4 2.90 7.26 -9.02
C ALA A 4 2.89 6.01 -8.11
N TYR A 5 2.15 6.08 -7.01
CA TYR A 5 1.94 4.96 -6.10
C TYR A 5 0.56 4.99 -5.43
N LEU A 6 0.11 3.83 -4.95
CA LEU A 6 -1.11 3.72 -4.16
C LEU A 6 -0.91 4.34 -2.76
N GLY A 7 -1.59 5.46 -2.52
CA GLY A 7 -1.50 6.21 -1.28
C GLY A 7 -2.21 5.56 -0.09
N PRO A 8 -2.30 6.30 1.04
CA PRO A 8 -1.71 7.62 1.28
C PRO A 8 -0.20 7.57 1.58
N LYS A 9 0.41 8.74 1.79
CA LYS A 9 1.77 8.84 2.34
C LYS A 9 1.87 8.05 3.65
N GLY A 10 2.92 7.25 3.79
CA GLY A 10 3.12 6.35 4.92
C GLY A 10 2.51 4.94 4.75
N SER A 11 1.83 4.67 3.63
CA SER A 11 1.45 3.30 3.24
C SER A 11 2.68 2.42 2.94
N PHE A 12 2.47 1.10 2.83
CA PHE A 12 3.54 0.21 2.36
C PHE A 12 4.03 0.56 0.96
N SER A 13 3.12 0.90 0.04
CA SER A 13 3.50 1.35 -1.31
C SER A 13 4.32 2.64 -1.29
N HIS A 14 4.03 3.57 -0.36
CA HIS A 14 4.86 4.76 -0.15
C HIS A 14 6.29 4.37 0.25
N HIS A 15 6.46 3.41 1.17
CA HIS A 15 7.77 2.92 1.59
C HIS A 15 8.55 2.31 0.42
N VAL A 16 7.88 1.52 -0.42
CA VAL A 16 8.46 0.91 -1.61
C VAL A 16 9.03 1.98 -2.55
N VAL A 17 8.21 2.96 -2.94
CA VAL A 17 8.68 3.99 -3.87
C VAL A 17 9.71 4.93 -3.25
N GLN A 18 9.63 5.20 -1.94
CA GLN A 18 10.63 6.00 -1.23
C GLN A 18 11.99 5.30 -1.19
N THR A 19 12.01 3.97 -1.09
CA THR A 19 13.25 3.18 -1.07
C THR A 19 13.83 3.02 -2.47
N ALA A 20 12.98 2.71 -3.46
CA ALA A 20 13.41 2.52 -4.84
C ALA A 20 13.81 3.84 -5.54
N PHE A 21 13.17 4.95 -5.17
CA PHE A 21 13.35 6.26 -5.80
C PHE A 21 13.58 7.38 -4.77
N PRO A 22 14.70 7.35 -4.01
CA PRO A 22 14.90 8.21 -2.83
C PRO A 22 15.05 9.70 -3.14
N LYS A 23 15.27 10.08 -4.41
CA LYS A 23 15.49 11.47 -4.86
C LYS A 23 14.44 11.96 -5.84
N GLU A 24 13.42 11.16 -6.14
CA GLU A 24 12.43 11.46 -7.15
C GLU A 24 11.15 12.06 -6.56
N GLU A 25 10.30 12.62 -7.42
CA GLU A 25 9.00 13.18 -7.02
C GLU A 25 7.98 12.04 -6.87
N LEU A 26 7.41 11.88 -5.67
CA LEU A 26 6.47 10.81 -5.35
C LEU A 26 5.04 11.35 -5.32
N GLN A 27 4.15 10.77 -6.13
CA GLN A 27 2.76 11.20 -6.22
C GLN A 27 1.80 10.09 -5.77
N ALA A 28 1.06 10.36 -4.70
CA ALA A 28 0.06 9.43 -4.17
C ALA A 28 -1.25 9.54 -4.93
N PHE A 29 -1.86 8.40 -5.24
CA PHE A 29 -3.22 8.30 -5.78
C PHE A 29 -4.10 7.45 -4.87
N ALA A 30 -5.42 7.65 -4.95
CA ALA A 30 -6.37 6.97 -4.07
C ALA A 30 -6.65 5.53 -4.49
N ASN A 31 -6.59 5.24 -5.80
CA ASN A 31 -6.96 3.94 -6.38
C ASN A 31 -5.84 3.41 -7.27
N ILE A 32 -5.74 2.09 -7.41
CA ILE A 32 -4.72 1.44 -8.26
C ILE A 32 -4.91 1.83 -9.71
N THR A 33 -6.16 1.84 -10.17
CA THR A 33 -6.51 2.25 -11.52
C THR A 33 -5.98 3.65 -11.85
N ASP A 34 -6.04 4.60 -10.91
CA ASP A 34 -5.55 5.96 -11.12
C ASP A 34 -4.02 6.02 -11.18
N VAL A 35 -3.33 5.16 -10.41
CA VAL A 35 -1.87 5.01 -10.50
C VAL A 35 -1.47 4.56 -11.90
N ILE A 36 -2.15 3.57 -12.47
CA ILE A 36 -1.84 3.06 -13.82
C ILE A 36 -2.15 4.13 -14.87
N LYS A 37 -3.33 4.75 -14.82
CA LYS A 37 -3.74 5.81 -15.74
C LYS A 37 -2.81 7.01 -15.74
N ALA A 38 -2.21 7.34 -14.59
CA ALA A 38 -1.25 8.45 -14.52
C ALA A 38 -0.06 8.25 -15.47
N TYR A 39 0.44 7.02 -15.61
CA TYR A 39 1.49 6.70 -16.58
C TYR A 39 0.95 6.74 -18.01
N GLU A 40 -0.21 6.14 -18.27
CA GLU A 40 -0.82 6.13 -19.61
C GLU A 40 -1.10 7.53 -20.16
N GLN A 41 -1.40 8.48 -19.26
CA GLN A 41 -1.64 9.88 -19.59
C GLN A 41 -0.36 10.73 -19.65
N GLY A 42 0.82 10.15 -19.38
CA GLY A 42 2.10 10.86 -19.35
C GLY A 42 2.24 11.84 -18.18
N LEU A 43 1.46 11.67 -17.10
CA LEU A 43 1.55 12.50 -15.90
C LEU A 43 2.74 12.11 -15.03
N VAL A 44 3.17 10.85 -15.11
CA VAL A 44 4.30 10.28 -14.37
C VAL A 44 5.19 9.44 -15.28
N ASP A 45 6.44 9.24 -14.87
CA ASP A 45 7.43 8.43 -15.59
C ASP A 45 7.32 6.94 -15.25
N TYR A 46 6.90 6.61 -14.01
CA TYR A 46 6.65 5.24 -13.57
C TYR A 46 5.44 5.15 -12.64
N SER A 47 4.79 3.99 -12.68
CA SER A 47 3.67 3.63 -11.81
C SER A 47 3.99 2.34 -11.05
N VAL A 48 3.92 2.41 -9.73
CA VAL A 48 4.17 1.27 -8.84
C VAL A 48 2.84 0.82 -8.21
N VAL A 49 2.41 -0.38 -8.57
CA VAL A 49 1.14 -0.98 -8.13
C VAL A 49 1.37 -2.34 -7.47
N PRO A 50 0.60 -2.69 -6.43
CA PRO A 50 0.68 -4.01 -5.82
C PRO A 50 0.01 -5.03 -6.75
N VAL A 51 0.66 -6.14 -7.05
CA VAL A 51 0.10 -7.20 -7.92
C VAL A 51 -0.24 -8.48 -7.15
N GLU A 52 0.43 -8.74 -6.03
CA GLU A 52 0.22 -9.92 -5.20
C GLU A 52 0.52 -9.60 -3.73
N ASN A 53 -0.26 -10.20 -2.83
CA ASN A 53 -0.03 -10.23 -1.40
C ASN A 53 0.10 -11.68 -0.94
N SER A 54 1.09 -11.99 -0.10
CA SER A 54 1.35 -13.37 0.37
C SER A 54 0.22 -14.01 1.19
N ILE A 55 -0.77 -13.22 1.62
CA ILE A 55 -1.87 -13.65 2.51
C ILE A 55 -3.20 -13.73 1.77
N GLU A 56 -3.47 -12.78 0.87
CA GLU A 56 -4.74 -12.70 0.13
C GLU A 56 -4.58 -13.14 -1.34
N GLY A 57 -3.37 -13.46 -1.76
CA GLY A 57 -3.03 -13.79 -3.14
C GLY A 57 -3.02 -12.54 -4.02
N SER A 58 -3.38 -12.74 -5.28
CA SER A 58 -3.34 -11.70 -6.31
C SER A 58 -4.24 -10.50 -6.00
N VAL A 59 -3.74 -9.30 -6.30
CA VAL A 59 -4.52 -8.06 -6.26
C VAL A 59 -5.33 -7.97 -7.54
N HIS A 60 -6.58 -8.42 -7.47
CA HIS A 60 -7.47 -8.54 -8.64
C HIS A 60 -7.66 -7.23 -9.39
N GLU A 61 -7.82 -6.09 -8.69
CA GLU A 61 -7.96 -4.78 -9.35
C GLU A 61 -6.76 -4.48 -10.29
N SER A 62 -5.54 -4.76 -9.83
CA SER A 62 -4.32 -4.57 -10.63
C SER A 62 -4.33 -5.49 -11.84
N LEU A 63 -4.58 -6.78 -11.64
CA LEU A 63 -4.53 -7.77 -12.71
C LEU A 63 -5.63 -7.54 -13.75
N ASP A 64 -6.85 -7.25 -13.31
CA ASP A 64 -7.98 -7.00 -14.21
C ASP A 64 -7.72 -5.78 -15.08
N TYR A 65 -7.19 -4.70 -14.51
CA TYR A 65 -6.86 -3.50 -15.29
C TYR A 65 -5.70 -3.75 -16.25
N LEU A 66 -4.61 -4.38 -15.78
CA LEU A 66 -3.44 -4.71 -16.58
C LEU A 66 -3.77 -5.62 -17.76
N PHE A 67 -4.69 -6.58 -17.58
CA PHE A 67 -5.08 -7.53 -18.61
C PHE A 67 -6.01 -6.92 -19.66
N HIS A 68 -7.00 -6.11 -19.25
CA HIS A 68 -8.06 -5.66 -20.15
C HIS A 68 -7.82 -4.29 -20.78
N GLN A 69 -7.16 -3.37 -20.07
CA GLN A 69 -7.19 -1.94 -20.40
C GLN A 69 -5.80 -1.35 -20.59
N ALA A 70 -4.81 -1.82 -19.85
CA ALA A 70 -3.53 -1.14 -19.78
C ALA A 70 -2.68 -1.32 -21.05
N ARG A 71 -2.06 -0.23 -21.50
CA ARG A 71 -1.01 -0.23 -22.53
C ARG A 71 0.35 0.04 -21.91
N ILE A 72 0.71 -0.75 -20.91
CA ILE A 72 1.95 -0.59 -20.15
C ILE A 72 2.73 -1.90 -20.09
N GLN A 73 4.03 -1.81 -19.87
CA GLN A 73 4.91 -2.96 -19.68
C GLN A 73 5.51 -2.91 -18.28
N ALA A 74 5.48 -4.05 -17.59
CA ALA A 74 6.22 -4.20 -16.34
C ALA A 74 7.73 -4.25 -16.65
N VAL A 75 8.50 -3.42 -15.96
CA VAL A 75 9.97 -3.30 -16.17
C VAL A 75 10.78 -3.73 -14.96
N ALA A 76 10.14 -3.88 -13.80
CA ALA A 76 10.76 -4.27 -12.55
C ALA A 76 9.71 -4.87 -11.60
N GLU A 77 10.18 -5.70 -10.67
CA GLU A 77 9.40 -6.21 -9.54
C GLU A 77 10.09 -5.84 -8.22
N ILE A 78 9.29 -5.62 -7.17
CA ILE A 78 9.80 -5.35 -5.82
C ILE A 78 9.00 -6.18 -4.84
N VAL A 79 9.68 -7.05 -4.10
CA VAL A 79 9.09 -7.78 -2.97
C VAL A 79 9.34 -6.98 -1.69
N GLN A 80 8.26 -6.52 -1.06
CA GLN A 80 8.31 -5.75 0.19
C GLN A 80 7.85 -6.61 1.37
N PRO A 81 8.75 -6.99 2.30
CA PRO A 81 8.37 -7.59 3.56
C PRO A 81 7.47 -6.63 4.36
N ILE A 82 6.31 -7.12 4.77
CA ILE A 82 5.33 -6.34 5.52
C ILE A 82 5.52 -6.56 7.02
N HIS A 83 5.88 -5.50 7.73
CA HIS A 83 5.97 -5.48 9.18
C HIS A 83 4.92 -4.51 9.75
N GLN A 84 4.01 -5.03 10.56
CA GLN A 84 3.06 -4.21 11.30
C GLN A 84 3.74 -3.64 12.55
N GLN A 85 3.44 -2.39 12.87
CA GLN A 85 3.96 -1.72 14.07
C GLN A 85 2.79 -1.29 14.96
N LEU A 86 2.85 -1.65 16.24
CA LEU A 86 1.95 -1.09 17.24
C LEU A 86 2.50 0.26 17.69
N MET A 87 1.78 1.34 17.37
CA MET A 87 2.16 2.70 17.71
C MET A 87 1.23 3.25 18.79
N ALA A 88 1.81 3.96 19.76
CA ALA A 88 1.09 4.65 20.83
C ALA A 88 1.70 6.03 21.09
N VAL A 89 0.94 6.92 21.72
CA VAL A 89 1.45 8.21 22.17
C VAL A 89 2.50 7.99 23.26
N PRO A 90 3.64 8.72 23.26
CA PRO A 90 4.63 8.62 24.32
C PRO A 90 4.02 8.83 25.72
N GLY A 91 4.38 7.97 26.68
CA GLY A 91 3.83 8.01 28.04
C GLY A 91 2.51 7.26 28.26
N GLN A 92 1.90 6.71 27.19
CA GLN A 92 0.74 5.85 27.30
C GLN A 92 1.13 4.50 27.94
N SER A 93 0.75 4.26 29.20
CA SER A 93 1.10 3.04 29.93
C SER A 93 0.09 1.89 29.74
N LYS A 94 -1.14 2.19 29.32
CA LYS A 94 -2.23 1.21 29.16
C LYS A 94 -2.87 1.33 27.78
N ILE A 95 -2.90 0.22 27.05
CA ILE A 95 -3.55 0.09 25.74
C ILE A 95 -4.90 -0.59 25.94
N GLU A 96 -5.99 0.12 25.66
CA GLU A 96 -7.36 -0.42 25.80
C GLU A 96 -8.02 -0.71 24.46
N LYS A 97 -7.59 -0.04 23.38
CA LYS A 97 -8.16 -0.21 22.04
C LYS A 97 -7.07 -0.08 20.99
N ILE A 98 -7.12 -0.96 19.99
CA ILE A 98 -6.27 -0.90 18.79
C ILE A 98 -7.15 -0.57 17.58
N PHE A 99 -6.70 0.40 16.78
CA PHE A 99 -7.34 0.79 15.52
C PHE A 99 -6.41 0.48 14.36
N SER A 100 -6.89 -0.27 13.37
CA SER A 100 -6.15 -0.51 12.12
C SER A 100 -7.10 -0.98 11.01
N HIS A 101 -6.54 -1.19 9.81
CA HIS A 101 -7.23 -1.80 8.68
C HIS A 101 -7.64 -3.25 9.03
N PRO A 102 -8.79 -3.75 8.57
CA PRO A 102 -9.28 -5.09 8.93
C PRO A 102 -8.28 -6.20 8.62
N GLN A 103 -7.58 -6.07 7.49
CA GLN A 103 -6.54 -7.00 7.08
C GLN A 103 -5.34 -6.99 8.04
N ALA A 104 -4.84 -5.80 8.40
CA ALA A 104 -3.75 -5.66 9.37
C ALA A 104 -4.14 -6.22 10.75
N LEU A 105 -5.39 -6.01 11.17
CA LEU A 105 -5.92 -6.61 12.40
C LEU A 105 -5.99 -8.13 12.33
N ALA A 106 -6.42 -8.70 11.21
CA ALA A 106 -6.46 -10.14 11.01
C ALA A 106 -5.07 -10.79 11.09
N GLN A 107 -4.05 -10.12 10.54
CA GLN A 107 -2.65 -10.55 10.61
C GLN A 107 -2.07 -10.43 12.03
N GLY A 108 -2.51 -9.42 12.79
CA GLY A 108 -2.00 -9.14 14.14
C GLY A 108 -2.59 -9.99 15.28
N LYS A 109 -3.57 -10.87 15.01
CA LYS A 109 -4.34 -11.63 16.02
C LYS A 109 -3.51 -12.53 16.95
N ASN A 110 -2.25 -12.83 16.62
CA ASN A 110 -1.35 -13.59 17.51
C ASN A 110 -0.76 -12.74 18.65
N SER A 111 -0.95 -11.42 18.63
CA SER A 111 -0.52 -10.54 19.72
C SER A 111 -1.61 -10.54 20.81
N SER A 112 -1.27 -10.93 22.03
CA SER A 112 -2.18 -11.20 23.17
C SER A 112 -3.00 -9.99 23.68
N MET A 113 -3.86 -9.38 22.86
CA MET A 113 -4.66 -8.22 23.24
C MET A 113 -6.15 -8.38 22.92
N ASN A 114 -6.96 -8.43 23.98
CA ASN A 114 -8.41 -8.72 23.96
C ASN A 114 -9.31 -7.54 23.53
N THR A 115 -8.81 -6.50 22.84
CA THR A 115 -9.68 -5.37 22.43
C THR A 115 -9.23 -4.72 21.12
N ILE A 116 -9.75 -5.24 20.01
CA ILE A 116 -9.48 -4.78 18.65
C ILE A 116 -10.71 -4.04 18.10
N GLN A 117 -10.53 -2.82 17.59
CA GLN A 117 -11.59 -2.05 16.92
C GLN A 117 -11.22 -1.77 15.46
N ARG A 118 -12.17 -2.03 14.57
CA ARG A 118 -12.01 -1.90 13.12
C ARG A 118 -12.10 -0.43 12.69
N LEU A 119 -11.10 0.09 11.98
CA LEU A 119 -11.31 1.31 11.20
C LEU A 119 -12.14 0.92 9.97
N LYS A 120 -13.30 1.57 9.77
CA LYS A 120 -14.04 1.45 8.51
C LYS A 120 -13.17 2.08 7.42
N SER A 121 -12.72 1.27 6.46
CA SER A 121 -12.16 1.78 5.22
C SER A 121 -13.21 2.67 4.56
N ARG A 122 -12.83 3.90 4.24
CA ARG A 122 -13.64 4.78 3.39
C ARG A 122 -13.64 4.24 1.97
#